data_AF-A0A415PP70-F1
#
_entry.id   AF-A0A415PP70-F1
#
_cell.length_a   1.000
_cell.length_b   1.000
_cell.length_c   1.000
_cell.angle_alpha   90.00
_cell.angle_beta   90.00
_cell.angle_gamma   90.00
#
_symmetry.space_group_name_H-M   'P 1'
#
loop_
_entity.id
_entity.type
_entity.pdbx_description
1 polymer ?
#
loop_
_entity_poly.entity_id
_entity_poly.type
_entity_poly.pdbx_seq_one_letter_code
_entity_poly.pdbx_strand_id
1 'polypeptide(L)'
;MKDFIKKNKFFMTLLAIMIIITAALVVYDVQKWYKSALPNEDNKEEEVQKPSEETTAITSFTGDYQRLQSGNLLYVQWNYSEAKDKVESVYLTLNDGNPIDVTNNRYYEFIQNVFAFPTGNNVLKLSLNLESGKVIEKEITVFVDYLISAQQTALRKNEVVEVTLEYVYGASNPVEVPKILITSMSNSIAPKVEYMDTVKENQGTYTKAITKYRFTWEKEEQVPESMNLRWKFNHIQDSYDFTLQKPINSQEEEHKEQADKAEEAKETQKENS
;
A
#
# COMPACT_ATOMS: atom_id res chain seq x y z
N MET A 1 44.01 -15.01 -11.78
CA MET A 1 42.90 -15.74 -11.12
C MET A 1 43.40 -16.76 -10.08
N LYS A 2 44.35 -17.66 -10.42
CA LYS A 2 44.95 -18.62 -9.48
C LYS A 2 45.65 -17.98 -8.26
N ASP A 3 46.26 -16.80 -8.41
CA ASP A 3 46.94 -16.10 -7.30
C ASP A 3 46.00 -15.37 -6.33
N PHE A 4 44.80 -14.98 -6.79
CA PHE A 4 43.78 -14.32 -5.95
C PHE A 4 43.11 -15.33 -5.01
N ILE A 5 42.85 -16.55 -5.51
CA ILE A 5 42.30 -17.68 -4.73
C ILE A 5 43.28 -18.13 -3.64
N LYS A 6 44.59 -17.97 -3.86
CA LYS A 6 45.62 -18.40 -2.91
C LYS A 6 45.78 -17.48 -1.69
N LYS A 7 45.57 -16.16 -1.85
CA LYS A 7 45.70 -15.17 -0.77
C LYS A 7 44.42 -15.01 0.06
N ASN A 8 43.25 -15.15 -0.56
CA ASN A 8 41.96 -14.89 0.11
C ASN A 8 41.16 -16.18 0.37
N LYS A 9 41.84 -17.27 0.75
CA LYS A 9 41.20 -18.57 1.01
C LYS A 9 40.06 -18.46 2.03
N PHE A 10 40.26 -17.68 3.09
CA PHE A 10 39.23 -17.45 4.12
C PHE A 10 37.97 -16.79 3.54
N PHE A 11 38.13 -15.77 2.69
CA PHE A 11 37.01 -15.05 2.08
C PHE A 11 36.26 -15.91 1.05
N MET A 12 36.99 -16.72 0.27
CA MET A 12 36.40 -17.71 -0.65
C MET A 12 35.62 -18.80 0.09
N THR A 13 36.14 -19.29 1.22
CA THR A 13 35.44 -20.27 2.07
C THR A 13 34.19 -19.65 2.69
N LEU A 14 34.27 -18.41 3.18
CA LEU A 14 33.12 -17.69 3.75
C LEU A 14 32.03 -17.45 2.69
N LEU A 15 32.43 -17.05 1.47
CA LEU A 15 31.50 -16.85 0.35
C LEU A 15 30.81 -18.16 -0.05
N ALA A 16 31.56 -19.26 -0.11
CA ALA A 16 31.00 -20.58 -0.40
C ALA A 16 29.99 -21.02 0.68
N ILE A 17 30.29 -20.79 1.97
CA ILE A 17 29.37 -21.07 3.07
C ILE A 17 28.11 -20.20 2.96
N MET A 18 28.24 -18.90 2.67
CA MET A 18 27.10 -18.00 2.46
C MET A 18 26.22 -18.47 1.30
N ILE A 19 26.80 -18.89 0.18
CA ILE A 19 26.04 -19.43 -0.96
C ILE A 19 25.29 -20.70 -0.57
N ILE A 20 25.90 -21.59 0.21
CA ILE A 20 25.26 -22.83 0.71
C ILE A 20 24.10 -22.50 1.66
N ILE A 21 24.26 -21.54 2.56
CA ILE A 21 23.21 -21.10 3.49
C ILE A 21 22.05 -20.48 2.69
N THR A 22 22.33 -19.60 1.73
CA THR A 22 21.29 -19.00 0.89
C THR A 22 20.55 -20.07 0.08
N ALA A 23 21.27 -21.04 -0.50
CA ALA A 23 20.64 -22.15 -1.21
C ALA A 23 19.77 -23.02 -0.27
N ALA A 24 20.23 -23.29 0.95
CA ALA A 24 19.46 -24.03 1.95
C ALA A 24 18.19 -23.27 2.38
N LEU A 25 18.27 -21.94 2.54
CA LEU A 25 17.11 -21.09 2.84
C LEU A 25 16.10 -21.07 1.70
N VAL A 26 16.57 -20.96 0.45
CA VAL A 26 15.68 -21.04 -0.73
C VAL A 26 15.02 -22.41 -0.82
N VAL A 27 15.75 -23.51 -0.61
CA VAL A 27 15.15 -24.86 -0.58
C VAL A 27 14.16 -24.99 0.57
N TYR A 28 14.46 -24.43 1.74
CA TYR A 28 13.56 -24.45 2.89
C TYR A 28 12.28 -23.66 2.62
N ASP A 29 12.35 -22.46 2.06
CA ASP A 29 11.19 -21.65 1.72
C ASP A 29 10.36 -22.30 0.60
N VAL A 30 10.99 -22.90 -0.40
CA VAL A 30 10.31 -23.68 -1.44
C VAL A 30 9.64 -24.91 -0.83
N GLN A 31 10.30 -25.66 0.05
CA GLN A 31 9.68 -26.81 0.73
C GLN A 31 8.55 -26.39 1.66
N LYS A 32 8.68 -25.27 2.36
CA LYS A 32 7.63 -24.71 3.22
C LYS A 32 6.43 -24.28 2.38
N TRP A 33 6.68 -23.62 1.24
CA TRP A 33 5.65 -23.27 0.27
C TRP A 33 4.97 -24.51 -0.31
N TYR A 34 5.72 -25.54 -0.71
CA TYR A 34 5.19 -26.82 -1.17
C TYR A 34 4.36 -27.53 -0.09
N LYS A 35 4.82 -27.54 1.16
CA LYS A 35 4.08 -28.13 2.30
C LYS A 35 2.84 -27.32 2.68
N SER A 36 2.84 -26.00 2.48
CA SER A 36 1.63 -25.17 2.63
C SER A 36 0.69 -25.24 1.42
N ALA A 37 1.20 -25.67 0.25
CA ALA A 37 0.45 -25.87 -0.99
C ALA A 37 -0.09 -27.31 -1.14
N LEU A 38 0.34 -28.24 -0.27
CA LEU A 38 -0.25 -29.57 -0.14
C LEU A 38 -1.35 -29.52 0.93
N PRO A 39 -2.56 -30.03 0.66
CA PRO A 39 -3.63 -30.09 1.67
C PRO A 39 -3.20 -30.97 2.85
N ASN A 40 -3.58 -30.59 4.08
CA ASN A 40 -3.49 -31.47 5.24
C ASN A 40 -4.19 -32.80 4.93
N GLU A 41 -3.46 -33.91 5.02
CA GLU A 41 -4.01 -35.27 5.07
C GLU A 41 -4.82 -35.45 6.37
N ASP A 42 -6.02 -34.89 6.43
CA ASP A 42 -7.03 -35.31 7.43
C ASP A 42 -8.46 -34.82 7.13
N ASN A 43 -8.79 -34.59 5.86
CA ASN A 43 -10.17 -34.42 5.44
C ASN A 43 -10.43 -35.28 4.21
N LYS A 44 -11.47 -36.11 4.33
CA LYS A 44 -11.99 -36.99 3.28
C LYS A 44 -11.95 -36.30 1.92
N GLU A 45 -11.38 -37.02 0.95
CA GLU A 45 -11.37 -36.70 -0.47
C GLU A 45 -12.73 -36.15 -0.92
N GLU A 46 -12.83 -34.83 -1.08
CA GLU A 46 -13.51 -34.31 -2.26
C GLU A 46 -12.50 -34.41 -3.40
N GLU A 47 -12.81 -35.22 -4.41
CA GLU A 47 -12.04 -35.31 -5.64
C GLU A 47 -11.80 -33.91 -6.18
N VAL A 48 -10.56 -33.41 -6.04
CA VAL A 48 -10.08 -32.31 -6.85
C VAL A 48 -9.94 -32.86 -8.26
N GLN A 49 -10.98 -32.66 -9.07
CA GLN A 49 -10.93 -32.93 -10.50
C GLN A 49 -9.78 -32.11 -11.10
N LYS A 50 -8.70 -32.81 -11.43
CA LYS A 50 -7.71 -32.38 -12.41
C LYS A 50 -8.49 -31.90 -13.64
N PRO A 51 -8.23 -30.71 -14.22
CA PRO A 51 -8.97 -30.25 -15.38
C PRO A 51 -8.83 -31.31 -16.47
N SER A 52 -9.92 -32.02 -16.76
CA SER A 52 -10.01 -32.83 -17.96
C SER A 52 -9.90 -31.86 -19.13
N GLU A 53 -9.03 -32.16 -20.09
CA GLU A 53 -8.90 -31.40 -21.35
C GLU A 53 -10.19 -31.46 -22.21
N GLU A 54 -11.29 -32.01 -21.71
CA GLU A 54 -12.54 -32.22 -22.45
C GLU A 54 -13.66 -31.21 -22.14
N THR A 55 -13.53 -30.36 -21.12
CA THR A 55 -14.60 -29.43 -20.72
C THR A 55 -14.14 -27.98 -20.71
N THR A 56 -14.94 -27.11 -21.32
CA THR A 56 -14.77 -25.65 -21.21
C THR A 56 -14.84 -25.25 -19.74
N ALA A 57 -13.88 -24.46 -19.26
CA ALA A 57 -13.74 -24.15 -17.83
C ALA A 57 -12.97 -22.84 -17.59
N ILE A 58 -13.30 -22.14 -16.50
CA ILE A 58 -12.56 -20.98 -16.01
C ILE A 58 -11.29 -21.48 -15.30
N THR A 59 -10.13 -21.22 -15.89
CA THR A 59 -8.83 -21.68 -15.36
C THR A 59 -8.24 -20.71 -14.35
N SER A 60 -8.49 -19.41 -14.49
CA SER A 60 -8.11 -18.39 -13.49
C SER A 60 -9.12 -17.26 -13.46
N PHE A 61 -9.37 -16.72 -12.27
CA PHE A 61 -10.08 -15.46 -12.07
C PHE A 61 -9.50 -14.82 -10.82
N THR A 62 -8.89 -13.65 -10.97
CA THR A 62 -8.18 -12.95 -9.90
C THR A 62 -8.48 -11.46 -9.97
N GLY A 63 -8.36 -10.78 -8.85
CA GLY A 63 -8.63 -9.35 -8.75
C GLY A 63 -7.86 -8.72 -7.62
N ASP A 64 -7.43 -7.50 -7.84
CA ASP A 64 -6.63 -6.72 -6.90
C ASP A 64 -7.14 -5.29 -6.83
N TYR A 65 -7.08 -4.71 -5.64
CA TYR A 65 -7.34 -3.28 -5.42
C TYR A 65 -6.05 -2.48 -5.63
N GLN A 66 -6.11 -1.45 -6.45
CA GLN A 66 -4.98 -0.58 -6.74
C GLN A 66 -5.30 0.87 -6.38
N ARG A 67 -4.42 1.47 -5.57
CA ARG A 67 -4.44 2.91 -5.28
C ARG A 67 -3.55 3.62 -6.30
N LEU A 68 -4.15 4.41 -7.20
CA LEU A 68 -3.43 5.20 -8.20
C LEU A 68 -3.64 6.69 -7.93
N GLN A 69 -2.71 7.53 -8.40
CA GLN A 69 -2.85 8.98 -8.30
C GLN A 69 -4.08 9.51 -9.06
N SER A 70 -4.48 8.84 -10.14
CA SER A 70 -5.64 9.19 -10.98
C SER A 70 -6.98 8.69 -10.43
N GLY A 71 -6.99 8.00 -9.29
CA GLY A 71 -8.16 7.39 -8.69
C GLY A 71 -7.99 5.89 -8.50
N ASN A 72 -8.63 5.34 -7.46
CA ASN A 72 -8.49 3.92 -7.15
C ASN A 72 -9.32 3.06 -8.12
N LEU A 73 -8.87 1.82 -8.32
CA LEU A 73 -9.57 0.87 -9.18
C LEU A 73 -9.50 -0.56 -8.64
N LEU A 74 -10.46 -1.38 -9.07
CA LEU A 74 -10.36 -2.85 -9.00
C LEU A 74 -9.89 -3.33 -10.38
N TYR A 75 -8.70 -3.92 -10.43
CA TYR A 75 -8.20 -4.60 -11.61
C TYR A 75 -8.55 -6.07 -11.49
N VAL A 76 -9.23 -6.62 -12.49
CA VAL A 76 -9.56 -8.04 -12.54
C VAL A 76 -9.10 -8.65 -13.85
N GLN A 77 -8.68 -9.91 -13.78
CA GLN A 77 -8.23 -10.68 -14.93
C GLN A 77 -8.65 -12.13 -14.83
N TRP A 78 -8.86 -12.75 -15.98
CA TRP A 78 -9.32 -14.12 -16.06
C TRP A 78 -8.77 -14.85 -17.28
N ASN A 79 -8.74 -16.18 -17.16
CA ASN A 79 -8.46 -17.08 -18.26
C ASN A 79 -9.47 -18.23 -18.21
N TYR A 80 -9.77 -18.77 -19.38
CA TYR A 80 -10.59 -19.96 -19.54
C TYR A 80 -10.07 -20.78 -20.72
N SER A 81 -10.28 -22.08 -20.66
CA SER A 81 -10.03 -23.02 -21.75
C SER A 81 -11.34 -23.37 -22.42
N GLU A 82 -11.31 -23.52 -23.74
CA GLU A 82 -12.46 -23.99 -24.52
C GLU A 82 -12.23 -25.41 -25.01
N ALA A 83 -13.24 -26.26 -24.85
CA ALA A 83 -13.27 -27.59 -25.44
C ALA A 83 -14.25 -27.59 -26.63
N LYS A 84 -15.15 -28.59 -26.69
CA LYS A 84 -16.16 -28.74 -27.74
C LYS A 84 -17.28 -27.70 -27.66
N ASP A 85 -17.69 -27.33 -26.46
CA ASP A 85 -18.74 -26.34 -26.22
C ASP A 85 -18.13 -24.95 -26.12
N LYS A 86 -18.34 -24.10 -27.12
CA LYS A 86 -17.65 -22.81 -27.25
C LYS A 86 -18.27 -21.75 -26.35
N VAL A 87 -17.46 -20.79 -25.93
CA VAL A 87 -17.94 -19.63 -25.17
C VAL A 87 -18.55 -18.64 -26.18
N GLU A 88 -19.84 -18.39 -26.04
CA GLU A 88 -20.58 -17.42 -26.86
C GLU A 88 -20.40 -16.00 -26.32
N SER A 89 -20.48 -15.84 -24.98
CA SER A 89 -20.33 -14.54 -24.33
C SER A 89 -19.73 -14.65 -22.93
N VAL A 90 -19.07 -13.57 -22.51
CA VAL A 90 -18.49 -13.44 -21.16
C VAL A 90 -19.02 -12.19 -20.50
N TYR A 91 -19.55 -12.37 -19.29
CA TYR A 91 -20.07 -11.27 -18.49
C TYR A 91 -19.35 -11.17 -17.16
N LEU A 92 -19.19 -9.93 -16.70
CA LEU A 92 -18.61 -9.59 -15.41
C LEU A 92 -19.60 -8.77 -14.60
N THR A 93 -19.77 -9.11 -13.32
CA THR A 93 -20.67 -8.40 -12.40
C THR A 93 -19.90 -7.99 -11.15
N LEU A 94 -20.16 -6.78 -10.64
CA LEU A 94 -19.61 -6.25 -9.39
C LEU A 94 -20.75 -5.99 -8.40
N ASN A 95 -20.70 -6.58 -7.21
CA ASN A 95 -21.68 -6.40 -6.11
C ASN A 95 -23.15 -6.46 -6.56
N ASP A 96 -23.52 -7.51 -7.31
CA ASP A 96 -24.88 -7.70 -7.88
C ASP A 96 -25.36 -6.58 -8.82
N GLY A 97 -24.42 -5.79 -9.36
CA GLY A 97 -24.70 -4.76 -10.36
C GLY A 97 -25.09 -5.33 -11.73
N ASN A 98 -25.20 -4.44 -12.72
CA ASN A 98 -25.51 -4.87 -14.09
C ASN A 98 -24.34 -5.66 -14.69
N PRO A 99 -24.61 -6.78 -15.39
CA PRO A 99 -23.59 -7.51 -16.11
C PRO A 99 -22.94 -6.64 -17.19
N ILE A 100 -21.62 -6.70 -17.28
CA ILE A 100 -20.80 -6.00 -18.28
C ILE A 100 -20.30 -7.04 -19.28
N ASP A 101 -20.56 -6.82 -20.57
CA ASP A 101 -20.01 -7.66 -21.63
C ASP A 101 -18.51 -7.43 -21.76
N VAL A 102 -17.75 -8.50 -21.53
CA VAL A 102 -16.29 -8.52 -21.61
C VAL A 102 -15.79 -9.67 -22.49
N THR A 103 -16.63 -10.15 -23.42
CA THR A 103 -16.38 -11.32 -24.28
C THR A 103 -15.01 -11.28 -24.96
N ASN A 104 -14.63 -10.10 -25.47
CA ASN A 104 -13.38 -9.89 -26.21
C ASN A 104 -12.17 -9.54 -25.33
N ASN A 105 -12.34 -9.52 -24.01
CA ASN A 105 -11.31 -9.11 -23.06
C ASN A 105 -10.92 -10.27 -22.14
N ARG A 106 -9.75 -10.13 -21.50
CA ARG A 106 -9.27 -11.03 -20.44
C ARG A 106 -8.98 -10.31 -19.14
N TYR A 107 -9.24 -9.01 -19.13
CA TYR A 107 -9.12 -8.15 -17.96
C TYR A 107 -10.16 -7.02 -18.04
N TYR A 108 -10.43 -6.40 -16.89
CA TYR A 108 -11.28 -5.22 -16.78
C TYR A 108 -10.85 -4.38 -15.59
N GLU A 109 -11.08 -3.07 -15.69
CA GLU A 109 -10.80 -2.10 -14.64
C GLU A 109 -12.09 -1.43 -14.20
N PHE A 110 -12.49 -1.66 -12.95
CA PHE A 110 -13.56 -0.89 -12.35
C PHE A 110 -12.96 0.36 -11.73
N ILE A 111 -13.20 1.51 -12.35
CA ILE A 111 -12.81 2.81 -11.80
C ILE A 111 -13.79 3.18 -10.69
N GLN A 112 -13.27 3.48 -9.49
CA GLN A 112 -14.12 3.66 -8.32
C GLN A 112 -15.12 4.81 -8.46
N ASN A 113 -14.74 5.91 -9.11
CA ASN A 113 -15.63 7.06 -9.33
C ASN A 113 -16.74 6.79 -10.36
N VAL A 114 -16.60 5.75 -11.20
CA VAL A 114 -17.59 5.38 -12.22
C VAL A 114 -18.56 4.35 -11.66
N PHE A 115 -18.04 3.34 -10.96
CA PHE A 115 -18.81 2.21 -10.46
C PHE A 115 -19.25 2.37 -9.01
N ALA A 116 -18.77 3.40 -8.30
CA ALA A 116 -19.16 3.75 -6.94
C ALA A 116 -19.08 2.58 -5.95
N PHE A 117 -18.12 1.66 -6.14
CA PHE A 117 -18.00 0.48 -5.28
C PHE A 117 -17.50 0.87 -3.87
N PRO A 118 -18.08 0.25 -2.81
CA PRO A 118 -17.78 0.60 -1.44
C PRO A 118 -16.38 0.14 -1.01
N THR A 119 -15.91 0.68 0.12
CA THR A 119 -14.79 0.07 0.83
C THR A 119 -15.22 -1.26 1.47
N GLY A 120 -14.26 -2.09 1.86
CA GLY A 120 -14.49 -3.44 2.37
C GLY A 120 -14.53 -4.49 1.26
N ASN A 121 -15.22 -5.60 1.53
CA ASN A 121 -15.32 -6.71 0.59
C ASN A 121 -16.22 -6.35 -0.59
N ASN A 122 -15.69 -6.52 -1.79
CA ASN A 122 -16.41 -6.38 -3.05
C ASN A 122 -16.41 -7.72 -3.78
N VAL A 123 -17.59 -8.21 -4.18
CA VAL A 123 -17.75 -9.49 -4.86
C VAL A 123 -17.77 -9.26 -6.36
N LEU A 124 -16.92 -9.98 -7.07
CA LEU A 124 -16.83 -9.98 -8.52
C LEU A 124 -17.19 -11.37 -9.04
N LYS A 125 -18.11 -11.42 -10.00
CA LYS A 125 -18.61 -12.64 -10.62
C LYS A 125 -18.31 -12.65 -12.11
N LEU A 126 -17.62 -13.68 -12.58
CA LEU A 126 -17.38 -13.95 -13.99
C LEU A 126 -18.35 -15.05 -14.45
N SER A 127 -19.04 -14.83 -15.55
CA SER A 127 -19.98 -15.79 -16.15
C SER A 127 -19.61 -16.04 -17.60
N LEU A 128 -19.34 -17.30 -17.97
CA LEU A 128 -19.16 -17.75 -19.34
C LEU A 128 -20.46 -18.40 -19.82
N ASN A 129 -21.11 -17.81 -20.81
CA ASN A 129 -22.26 -18.43 -21.47
C ASN A 129 -21.75 -19.25 -22.66
N LEU A 130 -22.12 -20.51 -22.72
CA LEU A 130 -21.72 -21.44 -23.77
C LEU A 130 -22.81 -21.54 -24.85
N GLU A 131 -22.42 -21.93 -26.06
CA GLU A 131 -23.34 -22.14 -27.19
C GLU A 131 -24.44 -23.17 -26.88
N SER A 132 -24.15 -24.14 -26.00
CA SER A 132 -25.15 -25.10 -25.50
C SER A 132 -26.26 -24.48 -24.63
N GLY A 133 -26.12 -23.21 -24.23
CA GLY A 133 -26.97 -22.53 -23.25
C GLY A 133 -26.56 -22.76 -21.79
N LYS A 134 -25.49 -23.53 -21.53
CA LYS A 134 -24.92 -23.69 -20.18
C LYS A 134 -24.17 -22.43 -19.77
N VAL A 135 -24.23 -22.11 -18.47
CA VAL A 135 -23.42 -21.03 -17.87
C VAL A 135 -22.38 -21.64 -16.91
N ILE A 136 -21.14 -21.17 -17.00
CA ILE A 136 -20.07 -21.46 -16.05
C ILE A 136 -19.74 -20.19 -15.30
N GLU A 137 -19.78 -20.24 -13.97
CA GLU A 137 -19.57 -19.06 -13.12
C GLU A 137 -18.40 -19.25 -12.16
N LYS A 138 -17.72 -18.15 -11.84
CA LYS A 138 -16.71 -18.10 -10.77
C LYS A 138 -16.77 -16.76 -10.07
N GLU A 139 -16.61 -16.77 -8.76
CA GLU A 139 -16.60 -15.57 -7.93
C GLU A 139 -15.27 -15.39 -7.22
N ILE A 140 -14.91 -14.13 -7.01
CA ILE A 140 -13.82 -13.71 -6.14
C ILE A 140 -14.29 -12.54 -5.27
N THR A 141 -13.64 -12.38 -4.13
CA THR A 141 -13.82 -11.19 -3.28
C THR A 141 -12.53 -10.39 -3.28
N VAL A 142 -12.63 -9.09 -3.56
CA VAL A 142 -11.51 -8.15 -3.48
C VAL A 142 -11.81 -7.17 -2.34
N PHE A 143 -10.88 -7.09 -1.38
CA PHE A 143 -10.98 -6.13 -0.27
C PHE A 143 -10.45 -4.76 -0.70
N VAL A 144 -11.27 -3.74 -0.51
CA VAL A 144 -10.93 -2.33 -0.72
C VAL A 144 -10.70 -1.69 0.64
N ASP A 145 -9.55 -1.03 0.80
CA ASP A 145 -9.18 -0.47 2.09
C ASP A 145 -10.21 0.52 2.64
N TYR A 146 -10.50 0.43 3.94
CA TYR A 146 -11.43 1.35 4.59
C TYR A 146 -10.95 2.79 4.54
N LEU A 147 -9.63 2.99 4.64
CA LEU A 147 -8.99 4.29 4.51
C LEU A 147 -8.35 4.45 3.13
N ILE A 148 -8.82 5.44 2.40
CA ILE A 148 -8.44 5.66 1.00
C ILE A 148 -7.18 6.53 0.93
N SER A 149 -7.15 7.61 1.70
CA SER A 149 -6.03 8.52 1.76
C SER A 149 -5.90 9.15 3.16
N ALA A 150 -4.68 9.53 3.51
CA ALA A 150 -4.36 10.29 4.70
C ALA A 150 -3.17 11.21 4.42
N GLN A 151 -3.29 12.49 4.77
CA GLN A 151 -2.25 13.49 4.61
C GLN A 151 -2.17 14.35 5.87
N GLN A 152 -0.96 14.60 6.33
CA GLN A 152 -0.70 15.44 7.49
C GLN A 152 -0.14 16.79 7.04
N THR A 153 -0.62 17.85 7.67
CA THR A 153 0.03 19.16 7.68
C THR A 153 0.30 19.57 9.13
N ALA A 154 1.27 20.46 9.32
CA ALA A 154 1.54 21.02 10.64
C ALA A 154 1.92 22.49 10.54
N LEU A 155 1.51 23.24 11.55
CA LEU A 155 1.84 24.65 11.74
C LEU A 155 2.57 24.80 13.06
N ARG A 156 3.80 25.31 13.01
CA ARG A 156 4.62 25.59 14.20
C ARG A 156 4.59 27.09 14.48
N LYS A 157 4.33 27.47 15.74
CA LYS A 157 4.34 28.85 16.22
C LYS A 157 4.84 28.86 17.67
N ASN A 158 6.06 29.37 17.89
CA ASN A 158 6.69 29.47 19.21
C ASN A 158 6.64 28.12 19.95
N GLU A 159 6.05 28.08 21.14
CA GLU A 159 5.85 26.90 21.99
C GLU A 159 4.74 25.93 21.54
N VAL A 160 4.09 26.19 20.40
CA VAL A 160 2.92 25.44 19.91
C VAL A 160 3.18 24.80 18.55
N VAL A 161 2.78 23.54 18.41
CA VAL A 161 2.67 22.84 17.14
C VAL A 161 1.23 22.36 16.95
N GLU A 162 0.55 22.84 15.93
CA GLU A 162 -0.78 22.37 15.53
C GLU A 162 -0.61 21.39 14.37
N VAL A 163 -1.15 20.19 14.52
CA VAL A 163 -1.07 19.12 13.51
C VAL A 163 -2.47 18.81 13.03
N THR A 164 -2.65 18.81 11.71
CA THR A 164 -3.91 18.49 11.05
C THR A 164 -3.73 17.22 10.23
N LEU A 165 -4.59 16.23 10.45
CA LEU A 165 -4.73 15.08 9.58
C LEU A 165 -6.00 15.22 8.74
N GLU A 166 -5.83 15.26 7.44
CA GLU A 166 -6.90 15.08 6.46
C GLU A 166 -6.92 13.62 6.01
N TYR A 167 -8.06 12.95 6.10
CA TYR A 167 -8.21 11.56 5.67
C TYR A 167 -9.56 11.28 5.05
N VAL A 168 -9.61 10.33 4.12
CA VAL A 168 -10.81 9.92 3.39
C VAL A 168 -11.09 8.45 3.64
N TYR A 169 -12.33 8.12 3.98
CA TYR A 169 -12.80 6.75 4.18
C TYR A 169 -14.15 6.50 3.49
N GLY A 170 -14.47 5.23 3.24
CA GLY A 170 -15.77 4.85 2.68
C GLY A 170 -16.91 5.11 3.66
N ALA A 171 -17.97 5.79 3.21
CA ALA A 171 -19.11 6.17 4.05
C ALA A 171 -19.85 4.95 4.64
N SER A 172 -19.81 3.81 3.94
CA SER A 172 -20.37 2.53 4.37
C SER A 172 -19.58 1.85 5.50
N ASN A 173 -18.31 2.19 5.68
CA ASN A 173 -17.43 1.66 6.73
C ASN A 173 -16.81 2.83 7.49
N PRO A 174 -17.58 3.47 8.40
CA PRO A 174 -17.13 4.67 9.05
C PRO A 174 -15.92 4.43 9.93
N VAL A 175 -15.00 5.39 9.92
CA VAL A 175 -13.76 5.33 10.70
C VAL A 175 -13.84 6.29 11.88
N GLU A 176 -13.40 5.80 13.04
CA GLU A 176 -13.30 6.61 14.26
C GLU A 176 -12.21 7.68 14.14
N VAL A 177 -12.29 8.70 14.99
CA VAL A 177 -11.22 9.71 15.09
C VAL A 177 -9.92 9.01 15.48
N PRO A 178 -8.83 9.16 14.68
CA PRO A 178 -7.58 8.49 14.97
C PRO A 178 -6.93 9.05 16.23
N LYS A 179 -6.23 8.17 16.94
CA LYS A 179 -5.35 8.54 18.05
C LYS A 179 -3.99 8.92 17.48
N ILE A 180 -3.37 9.94 18.06
CA ILE A 180 -2.00 10.33 17.74
C ILE A 180 -1.03 9.77 18.78
N LEU A 181 0.08 9.20 18.32
CA LEU A 181 1.18 8.75 19.16
C LEU A 181 2.45 9.47 18.75
N ILE A 182 3.19 9.97 19.74
CA ILE A 182 4.55 10.45 19.51
C ILE A 182 5.47 9.23 19.61
N THR A 183 6.11 8.86 18.49
CA THR A 183 6.98 7.67 18.43
C THR A 183 8.44 8.01 18.68
N SER A 184 8.87 9.24 18.36
CA SER A 184 10.18 9.77 18.74
C SER A 184 10.20 11.30 18.66
N MET A 185 11.11 11.91 19.42
CA MET A 185 11.40 13.36 19.39
C MET A 185 12.90 13.59 19.53
N SER A 186 13.40 14.69 18.95
CA SER A 186 14.81 15.08 19.03
C SER A 186 15.25 15.53 20.43
N ASN A 187 14.30 15.84 21.31
CA ASN A 187 14.52 16.04 22.73
C ASN A 187 13.52 15.20 23.55
N SER A 188 13.76 15.05 24.86
CA SER A 188 12.93 14.19 25.73
C SER A 188 11.83 14.95 26.47
N ILE A 189 11.51 16.20 26.09
CA ILE A 189 10.50 17.01 26.79
C ILE A 189 9.15 16.77 26.13
N ALA A 190 8.27 16.07 26.84
CA ALA A 190 6.94 15.77 26.33
C ALA A 190 6.04 17.02 26.29
N PRO A 191 5.32 17.26 25.19
CA PRO A 191 4.30 18.31 25.13
C PRO A 191 3.04 17.93 25.91
N LYS A 192 2.25 18.94 26.27
CA LYS A 192 0.82 18.77 26.49
C LYS A 192 0.13 18.55 25.14
N VAL A 193 -0.67 17.49 25.03
CA VAL A 193 -1.39 17.15 23.79
C VAL A 193 -2.88 17.35 24.00
N GLU A 194 -3.50 18.13 23.12
CA GLU A 194 -4.93 18.43 23.15
C GLU A 194 -5.58 18.07 21.81
N TYR A 195 -6.65 17.28 21.87
CA TYR A 195 -7.58 17.14 20.75
C TYR A 195 -8.37 18.44 20.59
N MET A 196 -8.40 18.99 19.39
CA MET A 196 -9.15 20.23 19.11
C MET A 196 -10.53 19.92 18.54
N ASP A 197 -10.58 19.37 17.34
CA ASP A 197 -11.82 19.06 16.63
C ASP A 197 -11.62 18.01 15.54
N THR A 198 -12.76 17.47 15.09
CA THR A 198 -12.87 16.69 13.86
C THR A 198 -14.07 17.18 13.08
N VAL A 199 -13.82 17.72 11.89
CA VAL A 199 -14.87 18.09 10.95
C VAL A 199 -15.00 16.98 9.91
N LYS A 200 -16.23 16.59 9.59
CA LYS A 200 -16.55 15.55 8.60
C LYS A 200 -17.42 16.12 7.49
N GLU A 201 -17.11 15.77 6.25
CA GLU A 201 -17.85 16.16 5.06
C GLU A 201 -18.16 14.90 4.25
N ASN A 202 -19.45 14.64 4.00
CA ASN A 202 -19.87 13.51 3.18
C ASN A 202 -19.81 13.90 1.71
N GLN A 203 -19.14 13.07 0.93
CA GLN A 203 -18.92 13.23 -0.51
C GLN A 203 -19.41 11.98 -1.24
N GLY A 204 -20.72 11.72 -1.13
CA GLY A 204 -21.36 10.55 -1.73
C GLY A 204 -20.96 9.25 -1.04
N THR A 205 -20.19 8.40 -1.72
CA THR A 205 -19.70 7.11 -1.20
C THR A 205 -18.54 7.25 -0.21
N TYR A 206 -18.03 8.47 0.01
CA TYR A 206 -16.93 8.75 0.92
C TYR A 206 -17.28 9.77 1.97
N THR A 207 -16.50 9.76 3.04
CA THR A 207 -16.43 10.82 4.02
C THR A 207 -15.00 11.33 4.08
N LYS A 208 -14.83 12.64 3.85
CA LYS A 208 -13.61 13.36 4.15
C LYS A 208 -13.66 13.83 5.60
N ALA A 209 -12.61 13.58 6.36
CA ALA A 209 -12.49 14.03 7.75
C ALA A 209 -11.19 14.79 7.96
N ILE A 210 -11.27 15.87 8.73
CA ILE A 210 -10.14 16.72 9.10
C ILE A 210 -10.08 16.73 10.61
N THR A 211 -9.00 16.19 11.18
CA THR A 211 -8.79 16.09 12.63
C THR A 211 -7.58 16.92 13.05
N LYS A 212 -7.73 17.72 14.11
CA LYS A 212 -6.67 18.60 14.60
C LYS A 212 -6.26 18.27 16.02
N TYR A 213 -4.95 18.29 16.25
CA TYR A 213 -4.33 18.18 17.57
C TYR A 213 -3.37 19.34 17.79
N ARG A 214 -3.30 19.82 19.03
CA ARG A 214 -2.36 20.84 19.47
C ARG A 214 -1.35 20.22 20.43
N PHE A 215 -0.08 20.50 20.19
CA PHE A 215 1.04 20.16 21.05
C PHE A 215 1.59 21.45 21.63
N THR A 216 1.69 21.55 22.94
CA THR A 216 2.16 22.76 23.63
C THR A 216 3.28 22.42 24.61
N TRP A 217 4.36 23.18 24.53
CA TRP A 217 5.47 23.17 25.49
C TRP A 217 5.38 24.39 26.40
N GLU A 218 6.10 24.38 27.52
CA GLU A 218 6.15 25.53 28.42
C GLU A 218 6.98 26.69 27.84
N LYS A 219 7.99 26.34 27.02
CA LYS A 219 8.90 27.29 26.39
C LYS A 219 9.26 26.86 24.98
N GLU A 220 9.59 27.82 24.12
CA GLU A 220 9.92 27.59 22.72
C GLU A 220 11.16 26.68 22.55
N GLU A 221 12.17 26.81 23.41
CA GLU A 221 13.41 26.00 23.32
C GLU A 221 13.16 24.51 23.61
N GLN A 222 12.01 24.18 24.20
CA GLN A 222 11.60 22.80 24.45
C GLN A 222 10.94 22.16 23.23
N VAL A 223 10.54 22.94 22.22
CA VAL A 223 9.93 22.41 21.01
C VAL A 223 10.96 21.61 20.21
N PRO A 224 10.72 20.33 19.91
CA PRO A 224 11.70 19.48 19.25
C PRO A 224 11.91 19.89 17.80
N GLU A 225 13.17 19.95 17.38
CA GLU A 225 13.59 20.12 15.98
C GLU A 225 12.96 19.05 15.07
N SER A 226 12.86 17.81 15.54
CA SER A 226 12.13 16.76 14.84
C SER A 226 11.24 15.92 15.74
N MET A 227 10.07 15.53 15.24
CA MET A 227 9.08 14.72 15.94
C MET A 227 8.41 13.75 14.97
N ASN A 228 8.43 12.46 15.29
CA ASN A 228 7.70 11.44 14.54
C ASN A 228 6.35 11.19 15.20
N LEU A 229 5.31 11.22 14.37
CA LEU A 229 3.92 11.05 14.76
C LEU A 229 3.34 9.85 14.05
N ARG A 230 2.65 9.00 14.79
CA ARG A 230 1.86 7.90 14.27
C ARG A 230 0.38 8.16 14.48
N TRP A 231 -0.38 8.17 13.40
CA TRP A 231 -1.84 8.14 13.45
C TRP A 231 -2.31 6.70 13.47
N LYS A 232 -3.03 6.34 14.53
CA LYS A 232 -3.60 5.02 14.73
C LYS A 232 -5.12 5.09 14.60
N PHE A 233 -5.65 4.44 13.58
CA PHE A 233 -7.08 4.26 13.42
C PHE A 233 -7.52 3.03 14.22
N ASN A 234 -8.56 3.17 15.04
CA ASN A 234 -9.13 2.00 15.72
C ASN A 234 -9.80 1.11 14.67
N HIS A 235 -9.68 -0.21 14.81
CA HIS A 235 -10.33 -1.22 13.96
C HIS A 235 -9.83 -1.31 12.50
N ILE A 236 -8.84 -0.50 12.11
CA ILE A 236 -8.09 -0.67 10.88
C ILE A 236 -6.66 -1.05 11.29
N GLN A 237 -6.08 -2.09 10.68
CA GLN A 237 -4.69 -2.48 10.93
C GLN A 237 -3.67 -1.51 10.29
N ASP A 238 -4.13 -0.36 9.80
CA ASP A 238 -3.29 0.65 9.17
C ASP A 238 -2.90 1.74 10.19
N SER A 239 -1.65 2.16 10.10
CA SER A 239 -1.15 3.35 10.78
C SER A 239 -0.34 4.19 9.82
N TYR A 240 -0.44 5.51 9.97
CA TYR A 240 0.29 6.45 9.13
C TYR A 240 1.35 7.16 9.95
N ASP A 241 2.60 6.98 9.55
CA ASP A 241 3.75 7.61 10.17
C ASP A 241 4.14 8.88 9.40
N PHE A 242 4.34 9.97 10.13
CA PHE A 242 4.80 11.23 9.58
C PHE A 242 5.95 11.78 10.42
N THR A 243 6.93 12.37 9.74
CA THR A 243 8.01 13.11 10.39
C THR A 243 7.73 14.60 10.27
N LEU A 244 7.63 15.28 11.41
CA LEU A 244 7.67 16.72 11.49
C LEU A 244 9.11 17.17 11.68
N GLN A 245 9.61 18.02 10.80
CA GLN A 245 10.88 18.73 10.98
C GLN A 245 10.59 20.21 11.19
N LYS A 246 11.46 20.92 11.90
CA LYS A 246 11.44 22.38 11.89
C LYS A 246 11.75 22.81 10.45
N PRO A 247 10.99 23.74 9.88
CA PRO A 247 11.36 24.29 8.58
C PRO A 247 12.78 24.86 8.72
N ILE A 248 13.68 24.45 7.82
CA ILE A 248 14.97 25.10 7.66
C ILE A 248 14.63 26.56 7.35
N ASN A 249 15.10 27.50 8.18
CA ASN A 249 14.92 28.92 7.89
C ASN A 249 15.50 29.17 6.50
N SER A 250 14.68 29.58 5.54
CA SER A 250 15.10 29.91 4.17
C SER A 250 16.19 30.98 4.11
N GLN A 251 16.43 31.70 5.21
CA GLN A 251 17.54 32.64 5.36
C GLN A 251 18.90 31.98 5.61
N GLU A 252 18.96 30.79 6.23
CA GLU A 252 20.24 30.10 6.47
C GLU A 252 20.78 29.42 5.20
N GLU A 253 19.92 28.98 4.29
CA GLU A 253 20.33 28.46 2.97
C GLU A 253 20.80 29.59 2.04
N GLU A 254 20.14 30.75 2.01
CA GLU A 254 20.63 31.91 1.26
C GLU A 254 21.98 32.42 1.80
N HIS A 255 22.19 32.40 3.12
CA HIS A 255 23.47 32.80 3.72
C HIS A 255 24.57 31.76 3.50
N LYS A 256 24.26 30.45 3.51
CA LYS A 256 25.24 29.41 3.15
C LYS A 256 25.61 29.46 1.67
N GLU A 257 24.64 29.61 0.78
CA GLU A 257 24.90 29.66 -0.67
C GLU A 257 25.67 30.94 -1.06
N GLN A 258 25.44 32.06 -0.36
CA GLN A 258 26.25 33.28 -0.54
C GLN A 258 27.65 33.18 0.08
N ALA A 259 27.81 32.48 1.20
CA ALA A 259 29.12 32.25 1.82
C ALA A 259 29.98 31.32 0.96
N ASP A 260 29.41 30.22 0.46
CA ASP A 260 30.11 29.25 -0.39
C ASP A 260 30.54 29.89 -1.72
N LYS A 261 29.67 30.71 -2.35
CA LYS A 261 30.02 31.48 -3.57
C LYS A 261 31.10 32.55 -3.33
N ALA A 262 31.14 33.15 -2.13
CA ALA A 262 32.15 34.13 -1.78
C ALA A 262 33.53 33.50 -1.47
N GLU A 263 33.54 32.24 -1.02
CA GLU A 263 34.76 31.47 -0.78
C GLU A 263 35.35 30.95 -2.10
N GLU A 264 34.53 30.42 -3.00
CA GLU A 264 34.93 30.04 -4.37
C GLU A 264 35.52 31.21 -5.17
N ALA A 265 34.92 32.40 -5.06
CA ALA A 265 35.41 33.61 -5.73
C ALA A 265 36.78 34.08 -5.19
N LYS A 266 37.07 33.85 -3.91
CA LYS A 266 38.36 34.21 -3.28
C LYS A 266 39.46 33.21 -3.63
N GLU A 267 39.15 31.93 -3.77
CA GLU A 267 40.12 30.94 -4.24
C GLU A 267 40.48 31.18 -5.72
N THR A 268 39.49 31.49 -6.56
CA THR A 268 39.71 31.76 -7.99
C THR A 268 40.55 33.02 -8.26
N GLN A 269 40.52 34.02 -7.37
CA GLN A 269 41.37 35.22 -7.48
C GLN A 269 42.81 34.99 -7.00
N LYS A 270 43.03 34.05 -6.07
CA LYS A 270 44.37 33.68 -5.59
C LYS A 270 45.15 32.81 -6.57
N GLU A 271 44.48 32.02 -7.41
CA GLU A 271 45.14 31.21 -8.44
C GLU A 271 45.55 32.01 -9.69
N ASN A 272 45.02 33.22 -9.87
CA ASN A 272 45.25 34.09 -11.03
C ASN A 272 46.14 35.32 -10.75
N SER A 273 46.77 35.39 -9.56
CA SER A 273 47.78 36.41 -9.19
C SER A 273 49.15 35.78 -8.97
#